data_AF-T0PG25-F1
#
_entry.id   AF-T0PG25-F1
#
_cell.length_a   1.000
_cell.length_b   1.000
_cell.length_c   1.000
_cell.angle_alpha   90.00
_cell.angle_beta   90.00
_cell.angle_gamma   90.00
#
_symmetry.space_group_name_H-M   'P 1'
#
loop_
_entity.id
_entity.type
_entity.pdbx_description
1 polymer ?
#
loop_
_entity_poly.entity_id
_entity_poly.type
_entity_poly.pdbx_seq_one_letter_code
_entity_poly.pdbx_strand_id
1 'polypeptide(L)'
;MLKSWSIHADYQQFLISNLSSFYKTFPKRVVEFESSKSKLYCLDLDILFEILKPYYSNKGSPVTLQPEIFRSFSLMLFLQEASITNWVNKLHNDDLLANCIRCNHGKTPSIGAHYYFISKLWGTDLALDRINQKKLHHYKKKPSKIKSPFKNNKQPSKRLGVVQRISDSYSKNRTFSRRSENLLQTISTIVAVEPSFKLNLIRKDNLTLPGDYTSVHSHASYYDTKVCDCRDKSIYNCKCTRRLYDIDATWGWDSHENS
;
A
#
# COMPACT_ATOMS: atom_id res chain seq x y z
N MET A 1 2.45 11.41 18.00
CA MET A 1 3.87 11.80 17.88
C MET A 1 4.77 10.58 17.77
N LEU A 2 5.77 10.58 16.88
CA LEU A 2 6.79 9.53 16.86
C LEU A 2 7.86 9.85 17.91
N LYS A 3 7.99 9.00 18.93
CA LYS A 3 8.89 9.25 20.08
C LYS A 3 9.84 8.10 20.35
N SER A 4 9.33 6.88 20.33
CA SER A 4 10.11 5.67 20.56
C SER A 4 10.30 4.91 19.26
N TRP A 5 11.48 4.32 19.12
CA TRP A 5 11.85 3.44 18.03
C TRP A 5 12.64 2.28 18.62
N SER A 6 12.26 1.05 18.27
CA SER A 6 13.06 -0.11 18.67
C SER A 6 14.23 -0.24 17.73
N ILE A 7 15.43 -0.16 18.30
CA ILE A 7 16.69 -0.26 17.56
C ILE A 7 16.82 -1.69 17.04
N HIS A 8 17.43 -1.85 15.87
CA HIS A 8 17.56 -3.13 15.20
C HIS A 8 18.32 -4.16 16.05
N ALA A 9 19.36 -3.73 16.78
CA ALA A 9 20.11 -4.60 17.68
C ALA A 9 19.23 -5.25 18.77
N ASP A 10 18.35 -4.47 19.40
CA ASP A 10 17.42 -4.97 20.43
C ASP A 10 16.42 -5.96 19.82
N TYR A 11 15.97 -5.68 18.60
CA TYR A 11 15.11 -6.58 17.85
C TYR A 11 15.80 -7.93 17.58
N GLN A 12 17.05 -7.91 17.13
CA GLN A 12 17.81 -9.13 16.84
C GLN A 12 17.99 -9.99 18.09
N GLN A 13 18.35 -9.38 19.22
CA GLN A 13 18.48 -10.08 20.51
C GLN A 13 17.15 -10.69 20.97
N PHE A 14 16.06 -9.91 20.87
CA PHE A 14 14.71 -10.39 21.17
C PHE A 14 14.33 -11.59 20.29
N LEU A 15 14.61 -11.52 18.99
CA LEU A 15 14.25 -12.58 18.06
C LEU A 15 15.04 -13.86 18.36
N ILE A 16 16.36 -13.78 18.55
CA ILE A 16 17.21 -14.94 18.85
C ILE A 16 16.77 -15.63 20.15
N SER A 17 16.57 -14.86 21.21
CA SER A 17 16.18 -15.39 22.53
C SER A 17 14.85 -16.12 22.46
N ASN A 18 13.81 -15.51 21.87
CA ASN A 18 12.51 -16.15 21.77
C ASN A 18 12.51 -17.34 20.81
N LEU A 19 13.17 -17.25 19.65
CA LEU A 19 13.24 -18.37 18.70
C LEU A 19 13.93 -19.59 19.29
N SER A 20 14.95 -19.40 20.13
CA SER A 20 15.59 -20.54 20.82
C SER A 20 14.63 -21.30 21.73
N SER A 21 13.67 -20.60 22.35
CA SER A 21 12.60 -21.19 23.16
C SER A 21 11.59 -21.93 22.27
N PHE A 22 11.11 -21.29 21.20
CA PHE A 22 10.17 -21.92 20.27
C PHE A 22 10.77 -23.12 19.54
N TYR A 23 12.07 -23.10 19.24
CA TYR A 23 12.73 -24.22 18.57
C TYR A 23 12.74 -25.48 19.43
N LYS A 24 12.88 -25.34 20.76
CA LYS A 24 12.81 -26.46 21.70
C LYS A 24 11.41 -27.08 21.76
N THR A 25 10.37 -26.27 21.63
CA THR A 25 8.98 -26.72 21.76
C THR A 25 8.36 -27.15 20.42
N PHE A 26 8.65 -26.43 19.34
CA PHE A 26 8.02 -26.58 18.03
C PHE A 26 9.04 -26.46 16.86
N PRO A 27 10.03 -27.37 16.77
CA PRO A 27 11.13 -27.24 15.82
C PRO A 27 10.66 -27.20 14.36
N LYS A 28 9.70 -28.06 13.98
CA LYS A 28 9.17 -28.13 12.59
C LYS A 28 8.58 -26.80 12.12
N ARG A 29 7.79 -26.14 12.99
CA ARG A 29 7.17 -24.85 12.69
C ARG A 29 8.20 -23.73 12.60
N VAL A 30 9.23 -23.78 13.43
CA VAL A 30 10.34 -22.83 13.33
C VAL A 30 11.10 -23.01 12.02
N VAL A 31 11.33 -24.24 11.56
CA VAL A 31 11.98 -24.47 10.25
C VAL A 31 11.11 -23.99 9.08
N GLU A 32 9.79 -24.21 9.14
CA GLU A 32 8.85 -23.77 8.10
C GLU A 32 8.98 -22.27 7.75
N PHE A 33 9.14 -21.42 8.76
CA PHE A 33 9.25 -19.97 8.56
C PHE A 33 10.69 -19.46 8.44
N GLU A 34 11.70 -20.32 8.29
CA GLU A 34 13.12 -19.93 8.37
C GLU A 34 13.46 -18.78 7.42
N SER A 35 13.08 -18.90 6.15
CA SER A 35 13.31 -17.87 5.12
C SER A 35 12.73 -16.51 5.52
N SER A 36 11.48 -16.47 5.98
CA SER A 36 10.81 -15.23 6.40
C SER A 36 11.49 -14.60 7.61
N LYS A 37 11.91 -15.42 8.58
CA LYS A 37 12.60 -14.94 9.78
C LYS A 37 13.99 -14.38 9.48
N SER A 38 14.76 -15.05 8.63
CA SER A 38 16.08 -14.57 8.21
C SER A 38 15.98 -13.23 7.49
N LYS A 39 14.99 -13.07 6.61
CA LYS A 39 14.71 -11.78 5.95
C LYS A 39 14.37 -10.68 6.95
N LEU A 40 13.53 -10.96 7.94
CA LEU A 40 13.20 -9.99 9.00
C LEU A 40 14.41 -9.67 9.89
N TYR A 41 15.23 -10.67 10.20
CA TYR A 41 16.45 -10.52 11.01
C TYR A 41 17.46 -9.57 10.35
N CYS A 42 17.56 -9.58 9.03
CA CYS A 42 18.40 -8.67 8.26
C CYS A 42 17.73 -7.32 7.96
N LEU A 43 16.44 -7.16 8.25
CA LEU A 43 15.68 -5.95 7.94
C LEU A 43 15.94 -4.87 9.01
N ASP A 44 16.97 -4.07 8.75
CA ASP A 44 17.29 -2.87 9.53
C ASP A 44 16.35 -1.73 9.16
N LEU A 45 15.70 -1.17 10.18
CA LEU A 45 14.71 -0.10 10.05
C LEU A 45 15.11 1.16 10.82
N ASP A 46 16.30 1.22 11.40
CA ASP A 46 16.68 2.31 12.32
C ASP A 46 16.70 3.67 11.63
N ILE A 47 17.16 3.68 10.38
CA ILE A 47 17.15 4.88 9.52
C ILE A 47 15.74 5.42 9.24
N LEU A 48 14.70 4.59 9.35
CA LEU A 48 13.33 5.02 9.10
C LEU A 48 12.80 5.97 10.17
N PHE A 49 13.38 5.99 11.37
CA PHE A 49 12.93 6.90 12.42
C PHE A 49 12.99 8.36 11.94
N GLU A 50 14.13 8.80 11.41
CA GLU A 50 14.31 10.18 10.95
C GLU A 50 13.51 10.48 9.68
N ILE A 51 13.34 9.48 8.79
CA ILE A 51 12.55 9.63 7.55
C ILE A 51 11.06 9.79 7.87
N LEU A 52 10.55 9.01 8.82
CA LEU A 52 9.13 8.99 9.16
C LEU A 52 8.74 10.14 10.08
N LYS A 53 9.63 10.61 10.97
CA LYS A 53 9.37 11.65 11.97
C LYS A 53 8.60 12.88 11.44
N PRO A 54 8.92 13.47 10.27
CA PRO A 54 8.17 14.61 9.70
C PRO A 54 6.69 14.31 9.38
N TYR A 55 6.33 13.04 9.17
CA TYR A 55 4.97 12.62 8.83
C TYR A 55 4.07 12.41 10.06
N TYR A 56 4.65 12.48 11.26
CA TYR A 56 3.93 12.40 12.53
C TYR A 56 3.80 13.79 13.14
N SER A 57 2.65 14.04 13.78
CA SER A 57 2.45 15.29 14.51
C SER A 57 3.42 15.38 15.69
N ASN A 58 3.96 16.58 15.91
CA ASN A 58 4.78 16.92 17.08
C ASN A 58 3.98 16.93 18.39
N LYS A 59 2.64 16.95 18.30
CA LYS A 59 1.72 16.99 19.45
C LYS A 59 0.85 15.74 19.52
N GLY A 60 0.29 15.48 20.69
CA GLY A 60 -0.61 14.36 20.96
C GLY A 60 0.11 13.08 21.42
N SER A 61 -0.67 12.01 21.60
CA SER A 61 -0.18 10.76 22.17
C SER A 61 0.98 10.16 21.36
N PRO A 62 1.99 9.58 22.03
CA PRO A 62 3.05 8.85 21.36
C PRO A 62 2.47 7.68 20.57
N VAL A 63 2.90 7.53 19.32
CA VAL A 63 2.58 6.34 18.55
C VAL A 63 3.58 5.25 18.93
N THR A 64 3.08 4.05 19.18
CA THR A 64 3.88 2.89 19.57
C THR A 64 3.98 1.90 18.42
N LEU A 65 4.95 0.99 18.49
CA LEU A 65 5.07 -0.17 17.62
C LEU A 65 5.30 0.11 16.12
N GLN A 66 5.87 1.25 15.75
CA GLN A 66 6.04 1.62 14.33
C GLN A 66 6.98 0.71 13.53
N PRO A 67 8.21 0.40 14.00
CA PRO A 67 9.05 -0.58 13.31
C PRO A 67 8.44 -1.99 13.31
N GLU A 68 7.67 -2.35 14.33
CA GLU A 68 6.95 -3.63 14.43
C GLU A 68 5.82 -3.72 13.41
N ILE A 69 5.10 -2.63 13.15
CA ILE A 69 4.10 -2.57 12.08
C ILE A 69 4.76 -2.73 10.70
N PHE A 70 5.94 -2.15 10.49
CA PHE A 70 6.67 -2.35 9.23
C PHE A 70 7.12 -3.82 9.06
N ARG A 71 7.64 -4.45 10.13
CA ARG A 71 7.96 -5.89 10.15
C ARG A 71 6.71 -6.75 9.94
N SER A 72 5.58 -6.35 10.50
CA SER A 72 4.26 -6.97 10.30
C SER A 72 3.88 -6.98 8.82
N PHE A 73 3.98 -5.85 8.12
CA PHE A 73 3.73 -5.81 6.68
C PHE A 73 4.71 -6.67 5.88
N SER A 74 5.99 -6.64 6.24
CA SER A 74 7.01 -7.46 5.57
C SER A 74 6.70 -8.95 5.71
N LEU A 75 6.35 -9.39 6.93
CA LEU A 75 5.98 -10.77 7.21
C LEU A 75 4.67 -11.17 6.51
N MET A 76 3.67 -10.28 6.51
CA MET A 76 2.41 -10.46 5.78
C MET A 76 2.67 -10.75 4.30
N LEU A 77 3.56 -9.98 3.67
CA LEU A 77 3.98 -10.16 2.27
C LEU A 77 4.75 -11.47 2.06
N PHE A 78 5.67 -11.82 2.95
CA PHE A 78 6.42 -13.08 2.86
C PHE A 78 5.51 -14.31 2.96
N LEU A 79 4.39 -14.19 3.67
CA LEU A 79 3.38 -15.23 3.84
C LEU A 79 2.23 -15.14 2.83
N GLN A 80 2.31 -14.21 1.87
CA GLN A 80 1.32 -14.01 0.82
C GLN A 80 -0.11 -13.75 1.34
N GLU A 81 -0.24 -13.14 2.51
CA GLU A 81 -1.53 -12.71 3.05
C GLU A 81 -1.90 -11.33 2.46
N ALA A 82 -3.08 -11.24 1.85
CA ALA A 82 -3.53 -10.01 1.20
C ALA A 82 -4.50 -9.18 2.07
N SER A 83 -5.13 -9.80 3.07
CA SER A 83 -6.11 -9.15 3.94
C SER A 83 -5.48 -8.73 5.26
N ILE A 84 -5.40 -7.40 5.49
CA ILE A 84 -4.93 -6.84 6.77
C ILE A 84 -5.78 -7.35 7.95
N THR A 85 -7.09 -7.52 7.76
CA THR A 85 -8.00 -8.03 8.79
C THR A 85 -7.66 -9.47 9.17
N ASN A 86 -7.48 -10.34 8.17
CA ASN A 86 -7.10 -11.73 8.41
C ASN A 86 -5.71 -11.82 9.02
N TRP A 87 -4.79 -10.99 8.52
CA TRP A 87 -3.43 -10.90 9.00
C TRP A 87 -3.35 -10.55 10.49
N VAL A 88 -4.07 -9.51 10.92
CA VAL A 88 -4.08 -9.10 12.34
C VAL A 88 -4.68 -10.20 13.21
N ASN A 89 -5.75 -10.86 12.78
CA ASN A 89 -6.33 -11.99 13.51
C ASN A 89 -5.34 -13.15 13.62
N LYS A 90 -4.62 -13.47 12.53
CA LYS A 90 -3.59 -14.50 12.50
C LYS A 90 -2.44 -14.16 13.44
N LEU A 91 -1.93 -12.93 13.38
CA LEU A 91 -0.88 -12.44 14.29
C LEU A 91 -1.30 -12.49 15.76
N HIS A 92 -2.55 -12.15 16.06
CA HIS A 92 -3.05 -12.15 17.43
C HIS A 92 -3.09 -13.55 18.05
N ASN A 93 -3.41 -14.56 17.24
CA ASN A 93 -3.58 -15.95 17.67
C ASN A 93 -2.31 -16.81 17.51
N ASP A 94 -1.23 -16.26 16.96
CA ASP A 94 0.00 -16.99 16.67
C ASP A 94 1.21 -16.34 17.34
N ASP A 95 1.60 -16.91 18.47
CA ASP A 95 2.73 -16.44 19.27
C ASP A 95 4.06 -16.44 18.50
N LEU A 96 4.27 -17.39 17.59
CA LEU A 96 5.50 -17.43 16.81
C LEU A 96 5.56 -16.23 15.85
N LEU A 97 4.46 -15.93 15.16
CA LEU A 97 4.38 -14.79 14.24
C LEU A 97 4.42 -13.46 14.98
N ALA A 98 3.75 -13.35 16.13
CA ALA A 98 3.85 -12.18 17.00
C ALA A 98 5.30 -11.90 17.42
N ASN A 99 6.03 -12.95 17.85
CA ASN A 99 7.43 -12.80 18.25
C ASN A 99 8.35 -12.44 17.07
N CYS A 100 8.06 -12.92 15.86
CA CYS A 100 8.82 -12.55 14.65
C CYS A 100 8.83 -11.03 14.41
N ILE A 101 7.78 -10.32 14.82
CA ILE A 101 7.66 -8.87 14.67
C ILE A 101 7.99 -8.10 15.96
N ARG A 102 8.57 -8.76 16.98
CA ARG A 102 8.87 -8.19 18.31
C ARG A 102 7.64 -7.85 19.16
N CYS A 103 6.57 -8.61 19.01
CA CYS A 103 5.35 -8.47 19.82
C CYS A 103 5.12 -9.69 20.69
N ASN A 104 4.58 -9.47 21.89
CA ASN A 104 4.13 -10.55 22.77
C ASN A 104 2.69 -10.93 22.43
N HIS A 105 2.27 -12.11 22.89
CA HIS A 105 0.90 -12.60 22.75
C HIS A 105 -0.11 -11.52 23.21
N GLY A 106 -1.13 -11.29 22.38
CA GLY A 106 -2.18 -10.31 22.64
C GLY A 106 -1.76 -8.83 22.53
N LYS A 107 -0.48 -8.53 22.32
CA LYS A 107 0.08 -7.17 22.22
C LYS A 107 0.57 -6.86 20.80
N THR A 108 -0.08 -7.42 19.79
CA THR A 108 0.21 -7.16 18.38
C THR A 108 -0.46 -5.87 17.89
N PRO A 109 0.04 -5.26 16.80
CA PRO A 109 -0.57 -4.03 16.29
C PRO A 109 -2.00 -4.27 15.78
N SER A 110 -2.91 -3.37 16.11
CA SER A 110 -4.32 -3.48 15.71
C SER A 110 -4.53 -3.16 14.22
N ILE A 111 -5.70 -3.53 13.67
CA ILE A 111 -6.11 -3.17 12.31
C ILE A 111 -6.01 -1.65 12.10
N GLY A 112 -6.49 -0.86 13.08
CA GLY A 112 -6.42 0.60 13.03
C GLY A 112 -4.99 1.13 12.98
N ALA A 113 -4.05 0.49 13.70
CA ALA A 113 -2.64 0.88 13.68
C ALA A 113 -1.99 0.65 12.30
N HIS A 114 -2.33 -0.46 11.63
CA HIS A 114 -1.86 -0.74 10.26
C HIS A 114 -2.37 0.30 9.26
N TYR A 115 -3.67 0.60 9.26
CA TYR A 115 -4.23 1.64 8.38
C TYR A 115 -3.71 3.04 8.71
N TYR A 116 -3.48 3.34 9.99
CA TYR A 116 -2.83 4.58 10.38
C TYR A 116 -1.42 4.68 9.79
N PHE A 117 -0.62 3.61 9.86
CA PHE A 117 0.71 3.57 9.26
C PHE A 117 0.66 3.75 7.73
N ILE A 118 -0.25 3.05 7.04
CA ILE A 118 -0.47 3.22 5.60
C ILE A 118 -0.79 4.68 5.27
N SER A 119 -1.64 5.34 6.06
CA SER A 119 -1.95 6.76 5.83
C SER A 119 -0.74 7.67 5.93
N LYS A 120 0.25 7.33 6.78
CA LYS A 120 1.51 8.07 6.88
C LYS A 120 2.39 7.85 5.67
N LEU A 121 2.47 6.61 5.18
CA LEU A 121 3.21 6.27 3.97
C LEU A 121 2.65 6.94 2.72
N TRP A 122 1.32 6.99 2.61
CA TRP A 122 0.63 7.53 1.44
C TRP A 122 0.65 9.06 1.38
N GLY A 123 0.82 9.72 2.54
CA GLY A 123 0.98 11.17 2.63
C GLY A 123 -0.25 11.98 2.20
N THR A 124 -1.42 11.35 2.02
CA THR A 124 -2.65 12.09 1.74
C THR A 124 -3.31 12.57 3.02
N ASP A 125 -3.93 13.74 2.92
CA ASP A 125 -4.81 14.22 3.97
C ASP A 125 -6.13 13.44 3.90
N LEU A 126 -6.24 12.41 4.73
CA LEU A 126 -7.45 11.60 4.86
C LEU A 126 -8.70 12.45 5.15
N ALA A 127 -8.56 13.62 5.79
CA ALA A 127 -9.69 14.51 6.03
C ALA A 127 -10.16 15.12 4.72
N LEU A 128 -9.23 15.59 3.87
CA LEU A 128 -9.55 16.07 2.52
C LEU A 128 -10.14 14.95 1.65
N ASP A 129 -9.59 13.73 1.71
CA ASP A 129 -10.12 12.59 0.95
C ASP A 129 -11.56 12.27 1.37
N ARG A 130 -11.85 12.27 2.67
CA ARG A 130 -13.23 12.10 3.21
C ARG A 130 -14.16 13.24 2.79
N ILE A 131 -13.68 14.47 2.77
CA ILE A 131 -14.46 15.62 2.28
C ILE A 131 -14.76 15.44 0.80
N ASN A 132 -13.77 15.02 0.01
CA ASN A 132 -13.92 14.77 -1.42
C ASN A 132 -14.92 13.65 -1.69
N GLN A 133 -14.87 12.53 -0.95
CA GLN A 133 -15.82 11.41 -1.07
C GLN A 133 -17.27 11.80 -0.73
N LYS A 134 -17.48 12.82 0.11
CA LYS A 134 -18.81 13.33 0.45
C LYS A 134 -19.39 14.27 -0.62
N LYS A 135 -18.59 14.72 -1.59
CA LYS A 135 -19.06 15.62 -2.64
C LYS A 135 -20.13 14.96 -3.48
N LEU A 136 -21.14 15.76 -3.83
CA LEU A 136 -22.21 15.36 -4.70
C LEU A 136 -21.81 15.66 -6.15
N HIS A 137 -21.99 14.68 -7.01
CA HIS A 137 -21.69 14.79 -8.43
C HIS A 137 -22.97 14.70 -9.25
N HIS A 138 -23.03 15.48 -10.34
CA HIS A 138 -24.14 15.37 -11.29
C HIS A 138 -24.11 14.01 -12.00
N TYR A 139 -25.30 13.51 -12.31
CA TYR A 139 -25.44 12.31 -13.12
C TYR A 139 -24.78 12.48 -14.49
N LYS A 140 -23.83 11.59 -14.82
CA LYS A 140 -23.26 11.47 -16.17
C LYS A 140 -23.87 10.26 -16.85
N LYS A 141 -24.49 10.46 -18.01
CA LYS A 141 -25.04 9.38 -18.83
C LYS A 141 -23.89 8.51 -19.35
N LYS A 142 -24.06 7.18 -19.30
CA LYS A 142 -23.15 6.25 -19.98
C LYS A 142 -23.10 6.61 -21.48
N PRO A 143 -21.92 6.84 -22.06
CA PRO A 143 -21.80 7.12 -23.48
C PRO A 143 -22.37 5.94 -24.30
N SER A 144 -22.92 6.23 -25.48
CA SER A 144 -23.32 5.19 -26.42
C SER A 144 -22.13 4.30 -26.75
N LYS A 145 -22.36 2.99 -26.97
CA LYS A 145 -21.31 2.05 -27.39
C LYS A 145 -20.63 2.62 -28.64
N ILE A 146 -19.41 3.13 -28.50
CA ILE A 146 -18.53 3.37 -29.63
C ILE A 146 -18.20 1.99 -30.20
N LYS A 147 -18.23 1.81 -31.53
CA LYS A 147 -17.84 0.56 -32.18
C LYS A 147 -16.55 0.07 -31.54
N SER A 148 -16.58 -1.11 -30.93
CA SER A 148 -15.42 -1.70 -30.27
C SER A 148 -14.27 -1.74 -31.28
N PRO A 149 -13.02 -1.44 -30.89
CA PRO A 149 -11.89 -1.81 -31.72
C PRO A 149 -12.01 -3.30 -32.07
N PHE A 150 -11.61 -3.68 -33.28
CA PHE A 150 -11.49 -5.09 -33.65
C PHE A 150 -10.68 -5.84 -32.58
N LYS A 151 -11.00 -7.13 -32.34
CA LYS A 151 -10.29 -7.98 -31.37
C LYS A 151 -8.76 -7.81 -31.56
N ASN A 152 -8.02 -7.57 -30.48
CA ASN A 152 -6.57 -7.27 -30.44
C ASN A 152 -6.11 -5.84 -30.78
N ASN A 153 -7.01 -4.90 -31.08
CA ASN A 153 -6.61 -3.49 -31.32
C ASN A 153 -6.76 -2.65 -30.04
N LYS A 154 -5.67 -1.99 -29.63
CA LYS A 154 -5.72 -0.98 -28.57
C LYS A 154 -6.60 0.19 -28.99
N GLN A 155 -7.41 0.72 -28.07
CA GLN A 155 -8.16 1.95 -28.32
C GLN A 155 -7.15 3.09 -28.60
N PRO A 156 -7.36 3.90 -29.66
CA PRO A 156 -6.44 5.00 -29.94
C PRO A 156 -6.41 5.96 -28.76
N SER A 157 -5.21 6.37 -28.35
CA SER A 157 -5.04 7.34 -27.27
C SER A 157 -5.76 8.64 -27.64
N LYS A 158 -6.65 9.15 -26.78
CA LYS A 158 -7.34 10.44 -27.00
C LYS A 158 -6.37 11.61 -27.21
N ARG A 159 -5.13 11.48 -26.71
CA ARG A 159 -4.05 12.47 -26.86
C ARG A 159 -2.84 11.77 -27.47
N LEU A 160 -2.44 12.17 -28.67
CA LEU A 160 -1.23 11.67 -29.33
C LEU A 160 0.04 12.19 -28.64
N GLY A 161 1.10 11.39 -28.64
CA GLY A 161 2.41 11.79 -28.10
C GLY A 161 2.48 11.95 -26.58
N VAL A 162 1.57 11.33 -25.81
CA VAL A 162 1.62 11.35 -24.34
C VAL A 162 2.91 10.71 -23.82
N VAL A 163 3.30 9.56 -24.39
CA VAL A 163 4.53 8.85 -24.01
C VAL A 163 5.76 9.72 -24.23
N GLN A 164 5.87 10.35 -25.41
CA GLN A 164 6.99 11.23 -25.74
C GLN A 164 7.03 12.45 -24.82
N ARG A 165 5.87 13.07 -24.52
CA ARG A 165 5.80 14.17 -23.55
C ARG A 165 6.25 13.77 -22.14
N ILE A 166 5.91 12.56 -21.70
CA ILE A 166 6.35 12.03 -20.40
C ILE A 166 7.86 11.81 -20.42
N SER A 167 8.39 11.16 -21.47
CA SER A 167 9.83 10.92 -21.65
C SER A 167 10.65 12.22 -21.69
N ASP A 168 10.19 13.22 -22.44
CA ASP A 168 10.80 14.55 -22.51
C ASP A 168 10.75 15.27 -21.15
N SER A 169 9.67 15.08 -20.39
CA SER A 169 9.53 15.67 -19.05
C SER A 169 10.53 15.06 -18.07
N TYR A 170 10.71 13.73 -18.10
CA TYR A 170 11.74 13.05 -17.31
C TYR A 170 13.15 13.51 -17.70
N SER A 171 13.45 13.59 -19.01
CA SER A 171 14.75 14.08 -19.51
C SER A 171 15.06 15.50 -19.07
N LYS A 172 14.02 16.31 -18.81
CA LYS A 172 14.13 17.69 -18.28
C LYS A 172 14.09 17.77 -16.75
N ASN A 173 14.24 16.65 -16.04
CA ASN A 173 14.13 16.55 -14.58
C ASN A 173 12.82 17.14 -14.01
N ARG A 174 11.73 17.13 -14.79
CA ARG A 174 10.42 17.57 -14.30
C ARG A 174 9.82 16.48 -13.43
N THR A 175 9.33 16.87 -12.27
CA THR A 175 8.66 15.97 -11.32
C THR A 175 7.15 16.19 -11.34
N PHE A 176 6.41 15.15 -11.00
CA PHE A 176 4.96 15.28 -10.78
C PHE A 176 4.70 15.98 -9.44
N SER A 177 3.70 16.88 -9.43
CA SER A 177 3.32 17.66 -8.26
C SER A 177 2.71 16.81 -7.13
N ARG A 178 2.08 15.69 -7.48
CA ARG A 178 1.53 14.71 -6.53
C ARG A 178 2.24 13.37 -6.74
N ARG A 179 2.96 12.92 -5.71
CA ARG A 179 3.63 11.61 -5.67
C ARG A 179 3.38 10.99 -4.30
N SER A 180 2.21 10.39 -4.12
CA SER A 180 1.82 9.66 -2.90
C SER A 180 2.83 8.55 -2.58
N GLU A 181 3.41 7.95 -3.61
CA GLU A 181 4.33 6.82 -3.53
C GLU A 181 5.76 7.25 -3.17
N ASN A 182 6.07 8.55 -3.16
CA ASN A 182 7.44 9.04 -3.01
C ASN A 182 8.09 8.57 -1.70
N LEU A 183 7.33 8.60 -0.60
CA LEU A 183 7.82 8.13 0.70
C LEU A 183 8.06 6.61 0.66
N LEU A 184 7.12 5.84 0.12
CA LEU A 184 7.26 4.39 -0.01
C LEU A 184 8.47 3.99 -0.88
N GLN A 185 8.68 4.69 -2.01
CA GLN A 185 9.83 4.50 -2.89
C GLN A 185 11.14 4.86 -2.17
N THR A 186 11.16 5.96 -1.42
CA THR A 186 12.33 6.38 -0.63
C THR A 186 12.68 5.33 0.42
N ILE A 187 11.69 4.86 1.18
CA ILE A 187 11.86 3.80 2.18
C ILE A 187 12.40 2.53 1.52
N SER A 188 11.79 2.09 0.41
CA SER A 188 12.24 0.89 -0.31
C SER A 188 13.67 1.02 -0.81
N THR A 189 14.06 2.22 -1.26
CA THR A 189 15.42 2.49 -1.74
C THR A 189 16.43 2.34 -0.61
N ILE A 190 16.15 2.95 0.55
CA ILE A 190 17.08 3.00 1.68
C ILE A 190 17.14 1.68 2.44
N VAL A 191 16.01 1.00 2.61
CA VAL A 191 15.90 -0.22 3.44
C VAL A 191 16.25 -1.49 2.66
N ALA A 192 15.94 -1.55 1.36
CA ALA A 192 16.15 -2.76 0.58
C ALA A 192 17.21 -2.59 -0.52
N VAL A 193 17.10 -1.54 -1.34
CA VAL A 193 17.93 -1.40 -2.56
C VAL A 193 19.37 -1.06 -2.21
N GLU A 194 19.61 -0.03 -1.40
CA GLU A 194 20.96 0.39 -1.01
C GLU A 194 21.73 -0.70 -0.25
N PRO A 195 21.16 -1.39 0.76
CA PRO A 195 21.82 -2.52 1.41
C PRO A 195 22.11 -3.65 0.42
N SER A 196 21.20 -3.94 -0.51
CA SER A 196 21.42 -4.97 -1.52
C SER A 196 22.60 -4.65 -2.43
N PHE A 197 22.81 -3.38 -2.78
CA PHE A 197 24.01 -2.95 -3.51
C PHE A 197 25.28 -3.08 -2.65
N LYS A 198 25.23 -2.67 -1.38
CA LYS A 198 26.39 -2.80 -0.46
C LYS A 198 26.80 -4.25 -0.25
N LEU A 199 25.84 -5.16 -0.26
CA LEU A 199 26.04 -6.61 -0.15
C LEU A 199 26.37 -7.27 -1.49
N ASN A 200 26.50 -6.52 -2.58
CA ASN A 200 26.72 -7.03 -3.94
C ASN A 200 25.67 -8.06 -4.41
N LEU A 201 24.45 -8.00 -3.88
CA LEU A 201 23.32 -8.86 -4.30
C LEU A 201 22.75 -8.41 -5.65
N ILE A 202 22.90 -7.13 -5.97
CA ILE A 202 22.45 -6.52 -7.23
C ILE A 202 23.67 -5.92 -7.91
N ARG A 203 23.89 -6.26 -9.18
CA ARG A 203 24.92 -5.63 -10.01
C ARG A 203 24.45 -4.23 -10.42
N LYS A 204 25.31 -3.23 -10.24
CA LYS A 204 25.02 -1.86 -10.68
C LYS A 204 25.06 -1.71 -12.20
N ASP A 205 25.86 -2.55 -12.85
CA ASP A 205 26.02 -2.54 -14.30
C ASP A 205 24.82 -3.20 -14.97
N ASN A 206 24.33 -2.59 -16.06
CA ASN A 206 23.22 -3.09 -16.88
C ASN A 206 21.86 -3.21 -16.16
N LEU A 207 21.57 -2.30 -15.22
CA LEU A 207 20.24 -2.18 -14.65
C LEU A 207 19.23 -1.80 -15.75
N THR A 208 18.32 -2.71 -16.05
CA THR A 208 17.17 -2.41 -16.89
C THR A 208 16.11 -1.76 -16.01
N LEU A 209 15.53 -0.64 -16.46
CA LEU A 209 14.37 -0.05 -15.80
C LEU A 209 13.11 -0.73 -16.35
N PRO A 210 12.48 -1.68 -15.64
CA PRO A 210 11.18 -2.17 -16.03
C PRO A 210 10.14 -1.06 -15.79
N GLY A 211 9.60 -0.53 -16.88
CA GLY A 211 8.43 0.35 -16.83
C GLY A 211 7.14 -0.47 -16.83
N ASP A 212 6.93 -1.31 -15.82
CA ASP A 212 5.64 -1.95 -15.66
C ASP A 212 4.67 -0.95 -15.06
N TYR A 213 3.69 -0.56 -15.87
CA TYR A 213 2.45 -0.01 -15.32
C TYR A 213 1.80 -1.17 -14.57
N THR A 214 1.87 -1.16 -13.24
CA THR A 214 0.91 -1.92 -12.46
C THR A 214 -0.45 -1.39 -12.89
N SER A 215 -1.17 -2.17 -13.70
CA SER A 215 -2.60 -2.01 -13.86
C SER A 215 -3.18 -2.34 -12.50
N VAL A 216 -3.18 -1.36 -11.60
CA VAL A 216 -4.01 -1.44 -10.40
C VAL A 216 -5.40 -1.66 -10.98
N HIS A 217 -5.98 -2.83 -10.70
CA HIS A 217 -7.34 -3.16 -11.08
C HIS A 217 -8.28 -2.26 -10.28
N SER A 218 -8.33 -0.98 -10.63
CA SER A 218 -9.41 -0.11 -10.23
C SER A 218 -10.52 -0.40 -11.23
N HIS A 219 -11.47 -1.24 -10.81
CA HIS A 219 -12.77 -1.20 -11.46
C HIS A 219 -13.29 0.22 -11.29
N ALA A 220 -13.14 1.02 -12.35
CA ALA A 220 -13.66 2.38 -12.44
C ALA A 220 -15.19 2.27 -12.55
N SER A 221 -15.80 1.99 -11.41
CA SER A 221 -17.23 1.87 -11.29
C SER A 221 -17.79 3.27 -11.13
N TYR A 222 -18.42 3.78 -12.18
CA TYR A 222 -19.32 4.93 -12.06
C TYR A 222 -20.62 4.56 -11.30
N TYR A 223 -20.74 3.35 -10.73
CA TYR A 223 -21.88 3.03 -9.88
C TYR A 223 -21.89 3.96 -8.67
N ASP A 224 -23.04 4.58 -8.49
CA ASP A 224 -23.24 5.72 -7.63
C ASP A 224 -24.34 5.44 -6.61
N THR A 225 -24.22 6.04 -5.43
CA THR A 225 -25.28 5.98 -4.43
C THR A 225 -26.18 7.19 -4.65
N LYS A 226 -27.44 6.92 -5.03
CA LYS A 226 -28.49 7.96 -5.14
C LYS A 226 -28.74 8.55 -3.74
N VAL A 227 -28.73 9.88 -3.64
CA VAL A 227 -28.98 10.62 -2.37
C VAL A 227 -30.37 11.29 -2.40
N CYS A 228 -31.23 10.91 -3.33
CA CYS A 228 -32.54 11.53 -3.55
C CYS A 228 -33.68 10.56 -3.23
N ASP A 229 -34.82 11.10 -2.82
CA ASP A 229 -36.04 10.35 -2.48
C ASP A 229 -36.89 9.98 -3.72
N CYS A 230 -36.30 10.03 -4.91
CA CYS A 230 -37.00 9.70 -6.17
C CYS A 230 -37.55 8.27 -6.15
N ARG A 231 -36.89 7.34 -5.45
CA ARG A 231 -37.35 5.96 -5.35
C ARG A 231 -38.69 5.86 -4.62
N ASP A 232 -38.89 6.65 -3.57
CA ASP A 232 -40.13 6.67 -2.78
C ASP A 232 -41.29 7.25 -3.61
N LYS A 233 -40.97 8.11 -4.58
CA LYS A 233 -41.92 8.66 -5.56
C LYS A 233 -42.11 7.77 -6.79
N SER A 234 -41.67 6.51 -6.76
CA SER A 234 -41.70 5.57 -7.89
C SER A 234 -40.93 6.04 -9.15
N ILE A 235 -39.94 6.93 -9.00
CA ILE A 235 -39.08 7.42 -10.09
C ILE A 235 -37.75 6.67 -10.06
N TYR A 236 -37.63 5.64 -10.89
CA TYR A 236 -36.42 4.79 -10.95
C TYR A 236 -35.27 5.41 -11.78
N ASN A 237 -35.60 6.24 -12.78
CA ASN A 237 -34.64 6.83 -13.73
C ASN A 237 -34.28 8.30 -13.39
N CYS A 238 -34.07 8.62 -12.11
CA CYS A 238 -33.72 9.98 -11.70
C CYS A 238 -32.32 10.40 -12.16
N LYS A 239 -32.16 11.69 -12.49
CA LYS A 239 -30.87 12.32 -12.86
C LYS A 239 -30.32 13.22 -11.75
N CYS A 240 -30.82 13.05 -10.53
CA CYS A 240 -30.38 13.80 -9.36
C CYS A 240 -28.88 13.60 -9.10
N THR A 241 -28.31 14.48 -8.28
CA THR A 241 -26.95 14.37 -7.80
C THR A 241 -26.73 13.12 -6.96
N ARG A 242 -25.52 12.57 -7.00
CA ARG A 242 -25.19 11.27 -6.42
C ARG A 242 -23.82 11.29 -5.77
N ARG A 243 -23.56 10.37 -4.85
CA ARG A 243 -22.21 10.14 -4.30
C ARG A 243 -21.49 9.10 -5.14
N LEU A 244 -20.27 9.42 -5.55
CA LEU A 244 -19.39 8.49 -6.25
C LEU A 244 -18.46 7.83 -5.25
N TYR A 245 -18.27 6.52 -5.38
CA TYR A 245 -17.24 5.80 -4.61
C TYR A 245 -15.84 6.11 -5.16
N ASP A 246 -15.72 6.25 -6.48
CA ASP A 246 -14.52 6.69 -7.17
C ASP A 246 -14.85 7.97 -7.97
N ILE A 247 -14.23 9.08 -7.57
CA ILE A 247 -14.45 10.42 -8.14
C ILE A 247 -13.78 10.54 -9.52
N ASP A 248 -12.67 9.83 -9.70
CA ASP A 248 -11.87 9.84 -10.93
C ASP A 248 -12.35 8.77 -11.91
N ALA A 249 -13.22 7.84 -11.48
CA ALA A 249 -13.90 6.91 -12.36
C ALA A 249 -14.66 7.65 -13.47
N THR A 250 -14.31 7.31 -14.70
CA THR A 250 -15.03 7.76 -15.89
C THR A 250 -15.72 6.59 -16.55
N TRP A 251 -16.73 6.88 -17.38
CA TRP A 251 -17.28 5.86 -18.26
C TRP A 251 -16.20 5.44 -19.27
N GLY A 252 -15.55 4.31 -19.01
CA GLY A 252 -14.47 3.76 -19.82
C GLY A 252 -14.80 2.37 -20.34
N TRP A 253 -14.02 1.93 -21.33
CA TRP A 253 -13.98 0.55 -21.75
C TRP A 253 -12.96 -0.17 -20.85
N ASP A 254 -13.41 -1.12 -20.04
CA ASP A 254 -12.51 -1.98 -19.28
C ASP A 254 -11.92 -3.01 -20.26
N SER A 255 -10.64 -2.88 -20.55
CA SER A 255 -9.96 -3.70 -21.55
C SER A 255 -9.83 -5.15 -21.07
N HIS A 256 -9.84 -5.35 -19.75
CA HIS A 256 -9.59 -6.64 -19.12
C HIS A 256 -10.84 -7.54 -19.10
N GLU A 257 -12.05 -6.99 -19.05
CA GLU A 257 -13.28 -7.79 -19.10
C GLU A 257 -13.58 -8.39 -20.48
N ASN A 258 -12.86 -7.96 -21.52
CA ASN A 258 -13.08 -8.37 -22.91
C ASN A 258 -11.82 -8.93 -23.60
N SER A 259 -10.77 -9.27 -22.83
CA SER A 259 -9.56 -9.95 -23.35
C SER A 259 -9.79 -11.45 -23.50
#